data_AF-A0A6A6ZWB5-F1
#
_entry.id   AF-A0A6A6ZWB5-F1
#
_cell.length_a   1.000
_cell.length_b   1.000
_cell.length_c   1.000
_cell.angle_alpha   90.00
_cell.angle_beta   90.00
_cell.angle_gamma   90.00
#
_symmetry.space_group_name_H-M   'P 1'
#
loop_
_entity.id
_entity.type
_entity.pdbx_description
1 polymer ?
#
loop_
_entity_poly.entity_id
_entity_poly.type
_entity_poly.pdbx_seq_one_letter_code
_entity_poly.pdbx_strand_id
1 'polypeptide(L)'
;VWEYCDPSTTTAPPTIDDEPSDEASEGKWRKWEIKTNAQRATLKAIGEVNLEIMRTVARSKLHLITELDLDVRLRLKTLQDHFKITSQQQVLELSTLYTNVQLKPKNQSTDTWLNEYSRITSLCKAEDMAEMKGTRPQWTFIKAVQAHGDADWSGQHFAVMIGCEEDVKDPPTLEGLIN
;
A
#
# COMPACT_ATOMS: atom_id res chain seq x y z
N VAL A 1 -19.92 -17.23 6.34
CA VAL A 1 -20.13 -15.79 6.03
C VAL A 1 -18.86 -15.14 5.49
N TRP A 2 -17.74 -15.12 6.24
CA TRP A 2 -16.48 -14.50 5.77
C TRP A 2 -16.02 -15.02 4.40
N GLU A 3 -16.12 -16.34 4.18
CA GLU A 3 -15.81 -16.99 2.90
C GLU A 3 -16.59 -16.48 1.68
N TYR A 4 -17.74 -15.81 1.89
CA TYR A 4 -18.56 -15.23 0.83
C TYR A 4 -18.34 -13.72 0.67
N CYS A 5 -17.64 -13.09 1.61
CA CYS A 5 -17.41 -11.65 1.66
C CYS A 5 -15.95 -11.28 1.38
N ASP A 6 -15.01 -12.22 1.53
CA ASP A 6 -13.58 -12.00 1.28
C ASP A 6 -13.33 -11.73 -0.23
N PRO A 7 -12.80 -10.54 -0.60
CA PRO A 7 -12.47 -10.19 -1.99
C PRO A 7 -11.48 -11.13 -2.68
N SER A 8 -10.73 -11.90 -1.90
CA SER A 8 -9.69 -12.84 -2.35
C SER A 8 -10.27 -14.21 -2.71
N THR A 9 -11.55 -14.45 -2.43
CA THR A 9 -12.21 -15.75 -2.61
C THR A 9 -13.21 -15.72 -3.78
N THR A 10 -13.45 -16.88 -4.39
CA THR A 10 -14.43 -17.04 -5.48
C THR A 10 -15.72 -17.73 -5.04
N THR A 11 -15.90 -18.02 -3.75
CA THR A 11 -17.05 -18.75 -3.21
C THR A 11 -18.37 -17.98 -3.37
N ALA A 12 -19.29 -18.50 -4.19
CA ALA A 12 -20.59 -17.88 -4.37
C ALA A 12 -21.47 -17.98 -3.10
N PRO A 13 -22.31 -16.97 -2.79
CA PRO A 13 -23.30 -17.08 -1.74
C PRO A 13 -24.19 -18.31 -1.89
N PRO A 14 -24.66 -18.91 -0.80
CA PRO A 14 -25.55 -20.06 -0.88
C PRO A 14 -26.89 -19.70 -1.51
N THR A 15 -27.42 -20.57 -2.36
CA THR A 15 -28.80 -20.49 -2.87
C THR A 15 -29.74 -21.22 -1.92
N ILE A 16 -30.98 -20.75 -1.77
CA ILE A 16 -32.01 -21.47 -1.00
C ILE A 16 -32.42 -22.72 -1.80
N ASP A 17 -32.36 -23.88 -1.16
CA ASP A 17 -32.82 -25.13 -1.75
C ASP A 17 -34.34 -25.15 -1.94
N ASP A 18 -34.80 -25.76 -3.03
CA ASP A 18 -36.22 -25.98 -3.30
C ASP A 18 -36.87 -26.85 -2.21
N GLU A 19 -38.13 -26.56 -1.93
CA GLU A 19 -38.93 -27.27 -0.95
C GLU A 19 -39.11 -28.76 -1.34
N PRO A 20 -39.02 -29.71 -0.39
CA PRO A 20 -39.31 -31.11 -0.66
C PRO A 20 -40.77 -31.29 -1.11
N SER A 21 -41.03 -32.33 -1.91
CA SER A 21 -42.41 -32.77 -2.18
C SER A 21 -43.15 -33.12 -0.87
N ASP A 22 -44.46 -32.88 -0.83
CA ASP A 22 -45.34 -33.22 0.30
C ASP A 22 -45.29 -34.70 0.68
N GLU A 23 -44.98 -35.57 -0.28
CA GLU A 23 -44.82 -37.02 -0.06
C GLU A 23 -43.45 -37.40 0.54
N ALA A 24 -42.56 -36.43 0.76
CA ALA A 24 -41.25 -36.68 1.33
C ALA A 24 -41.33 -37.16 2.78
N SER A 25 -40.38 -38.00 3.18
CA SER A 25 -40.28 -38.44 4.58
C SER A 25 -40.01 -37.27 5.52
N GLU A 26 -40.50 -37.38 6.76
CA GLU A 26 -40.26 -36.39 7.82
C GLU A 26 -38.76 -36.10 8.00
N GLY A 27 -37.91 -37.12 7.88
CA GLY A 27 -36.45 -36.95 7.93
C GLY A 27 -35.87 -36.11 6.79
N LYS A 28 -36.49 -36.12 5.60
CA LYS A 28 -36.09 -35.26 4.47
C LYS A 28 -36.53 -33.81 4.70
N TRP A 29 -37.75 -33.62 5.19
CA TRP A 29 -38.26 -32.30 5.62
C TRP A 29 -37.37 -31.66 6.68
N ARG A 30 -37.04 -32.39 7.75
CA ARG A 30 -36.19 -31.89 8.85
C ARG A 30 -34.79 -31.51 8.39
N LYS A 31 -34.20 -32.29 7.47
CA LYS A 31 -32.88 -31.96 6.88
C LYS A 31 -32.94 -30.71 6.02
N TRP A 32 -33.97 -30.58 5.17
CA TRP A 32 -34.18 -29.39 4.36
C TRP A 32 -34.36 -28.16 5.24
N GLU A 33 -35.20 -28.23 6.28
CA GLU A 33 -35.46 -27.10 7.16
C GLU A 33 -34.17 -26.61 7.85
N ILE A 34 -33.36 -27.52 8.42
CA ILE A 34 -32.08 -27.17 9.04
C ILE A 34 -31.15 -26.49 8.02
N LYS A 35 -31.04 -27.05 6.81
CA LYS A 35 -30.17 -26.54 5.76
C LYS A 35 -30.64 -25.16 5.28
N THR A 36 -31.91 -25.02 4.96
CA THR A 36 -32.54 -23.78 4.48
C THR A 36 -32.45 -22.68 5.54
N ASN A 37 -32.64 -23.00 6.81
CA ASN A 37 -32.46 -22.03 7.90
C ASN A 37 -31.01 -21.54 7.99
N ALA A 38 -30.02 -22.42 7.83
CA ALA A 38 -28.61 -22.04 7.79
C ALA A 38 -28.27 -21.18 6.55
N GLN A 39 -28.84 -21.50 5.38
CA GLN A 39 -28.68 -20.70 4.16
C GLN A 39 -29.30 -19.30 4.32
N ARG A 40 -30.53 -19.21 4.85
CA ARG A 40 -31.21 -17.93 5.15
C ARG A 40 -30.42 -17.08 6.14
N ALA A 41 -29.90 -17.69 7.21
CA ALA A 41 -29.06 -16.98 8.18
C ALA A 41 -27.79 -16.42 7.53
N THR A 42 -27.17 -17.19 6.64
CA THR A 42 -25.97 -16.76 5.90
C THR A 42 -26.28 -15.60 4.94
N LEU A 43 -27.36 -15.68 4.16
CA LEU A 43 -27.79 -14.61 3.26
C LEU A 43 -28.13 -13.33 4.02
N LYS A 44 -28.78 -13.45 5.19
CA LYS A 44 -29.06 -12.31 6.07
C LYS A 44 -27.76 -11.63 6.52
N ALA A 45 -26.78 -12.40 6.99
CA ALA A 45 -25.48 -11.86 7.41
C ALA A 45 -24.72 -11.19 6.25
N ILE A 46 -24.77 -11.73 5.03
CA ILE A 46 -24.21 -11.08 3.83
C ILE A 46 -24.92 -9.73 3.56
N GLY A 47 -26.25 -9.70 3.67
CA GLY A 47 -27.03 -8.47 3.56
C GLY A 47 -26.66 -7.40 4.61
N GLU A 48 -26.41 -7.82 5.85
CA GLU A 48 -25.95 -6.94 6.93
C GLU A 48 -24.57 -6.35 6.61
N VAL A 49 -23.63 -7.14 6.07
CA VAL A 49 -22.32 -6.63 5.64
C VAL A 49 -22.47 -5.61 4.50
N ASN A 50 -23.35 -5.86 3.53
CA ASN A 50 -23.65 -4.89 2.47
C ASN A 50 -24.17 -3.56 3.00
N LEU A 51 -25.09 -3.61 3.97
CA LEU A 51 -25.61 -2.40 4.63
C LEU A 51 -24.51 -1.66 5.37
N GLU A 52 -23.63 -2.38 6.06
CA GLU A 52 -22.53 -1.78 6.79
C GLU A 52 -21.55 -1.08 5.84
N ILE A 53 -21.17 -1.74 4.73
CA ILE A 53 -20.34 -1.11 3.68
C ILE A 53 -20.96 0.20 3.20
N MET A 54 -22.25 0.23 2.90
CA MET A 54 -22.93 1.45 2.45
C MET A 54 -22.97 2.55 3.53
N ARG A 55 -22.99 2.19 4.82
CA ARG A 55 -22.97 3.14 5.93
C ARG A 55 -21.58 3.70 6.20
N THR A 56 -20.54 2.87 6.08
CA THR A 56 -19.16 3.25 6.42
C THR A 56 -18.47 3.99 5.28
N VAL A 57 -18.78 3.69 4.02
CA VAL A 57 -18.17 4.37 2.87
C VAL A 57 -18.59 5.85 2.84
N ALA A 58 -17.61 6.74 2.68
CA ALA A 58 -17.86 8.17 2.55
C ALA A 58 -18.86 8.46 1.42
N ARG A 59 -19.85 9.34 1.68
CA ARG A 59 -20.93 9.64 0.72
C ARG A 59 -20.43 10.01 -0.69
N SER A 60 -19.33 10.73 -0.77
CA SER A 60 -18.70 11.13 -2.05
C SER A 60 -18.17 9.95 -2.88
N LYS A 61 -18.01 8.77 -2.27
CA LYS A 61 -17.46 7.55 -2.88
C LYS A 61 -18.50 6.44 -3.05
N LEU A 62 -19.76 6.67 -2.66
CA LEU A 62 -20.85 5.69 -2.85
C LEU A 62 -21.09 5.34 -4.31
N HIS A 63 -20.86 6.28 -5.23
CA HIS A 63 -20.99 6.06 -6.67
C HIS A 63 -20.11 4.90 -7.19
N LEU A 64 -19.03 4.56 -6.48
CA LEU A 64 -18.15 3.44 -6.83
C LEU A 64 -18.81 2.07 -6.65
N ILE A 65 -19.83 1.98 -5.79
CA ILE A 65 -20.43 0.71 -5.36
C ILE A 65 -21.94 0.62 -5.57
N THR A 66 -22.60 1.71 -5.96
CA THR A 66 -24.06 1.75 -6.16
C THR A 66 -24.55 0.92 -7.33
N GLU A 67 -23.77 0.82 -8.40
CA GLU A 67 -24.12 0.02 -9.60
C GLU A 67 -23.67 -1.44 -9.50
N LEU A 68 -22.90 -1.77 -8.46
CA LEU A 68 -22.52 -3.14 -8.16
C LEU A 68 -23.71 -3.76 -7.45
N ASP A 69 -24.54 -4.51 -8.20
CA ASP A 69 -25.55 -5.45 -7.68
C ASP A 69 -25.03 -6.05 -6.39
N LEU A 70 -25.84 -6.09 -5.31
CA LEU A 70 -25.59 -6.42 -3.88
C LEU A 70 -24.51 -7.50 -3.55
N ASP A 71 -23.38 -7.48 -4.21
CA ASP A 71 -22.26 -8.40 -4.18
C ASP A 71 -21.21 -7.72 -3.33
N VAL A 72 -21.17 -8.16 -2.08
CA VAL A 72 -20.26 -7.69 -1.06
C VAL A 72 -18.81 -7.75 -1.56
N ARG A 73 -18.42 -8.81 -2.28
CA ARG A 73 -17.03 -8.99 -2.71
C ARG A 73 -16.66 -8.01 -3.78
N LEU A 74 -17.53 -7.82 -4.78
CA LEU A 74 -17.28 -6.88 -5.86
C LEU A 74 -17.18 -5.45 -5.29
N ARG A 75 -18.09 -5.08 -4.38
CA ARG A 75 -18.05 -3.79 -3.69
C ARG A 75 -16.77 -3.59 -2.88
N LEU A 76 -16.39 -4.57 -2.06
CA LEU A 76 -15.16 -4.48 -1.26
C LEU A 76 -13.91 -4.45 -2.13
N LYS A 77 -13.87 -5.22 -3.22
CA LYS A 77 -12.76 -5.22 -4.16
C LYS A 77 -12.63 -3.88 -4.88
N THR A 78 -13.72 -3.31 -5.39
CA THR A 78 -13.71 -1.99 -6.02
C THR A 78 -13.28 -0.89 -5.06
N LEU A 79 -13.76 -0.93 -3.80
CA LEU A 79 -13.31 0.00 -2.77
C LEU A 79 -11.82 -0.20 -2.46
N GLN A 80 -11.37 -1.45 -2.31
CA GLN A 80 -9.98 -1.78 -2.07
C GLN A 80 -9.09 -1.27 -3.20
N ASP A 81 -9.45 -1.51 -4.45
CA ASP A 81 -8.69 -1.05 -5.62
C ASP A 81 -8.66 0.48 -5.72
N HIS A 82 -9.78 1.14 -5.42
CA HIS A 82 -9.87 2.60 -5.45
C HIS A 82 -9.12 3.27 -4.27
N PHE A 83 -9.14 2.67 -3.08
CA PHE A 83 -8.47 3.21 -1.88
C PHE A 83 -7.07 2.67 -1.66
N LYS A 84 -6.63 1.71 -2.46
CA LYS A 84 -5.22 1.35 -2.54
C LYS A 84 -4.48 2.64 -2.82
N ILE A 85 -3.67 3.09 -1.86
CA ILE A 85 -2.74 4.20 -2.10
C ILE A 85 -1.97 3.75 -3.33
N THR A 86 -2.24 4.39 -4.46
CA THR A 86 -1.61 3.99 -5.71
C THR A 86 -0.13 4.18 -5.47
N SER A 87 0.70 3.19 -5.83
CA SER A 87 2.16 3.31 -5.77
C SER A 87 2.63 4.67 -6.34
N GLN A 88 1.89 5.25 -7.29
CA GLN A 88 2.07 6.61 -7.78
C GLN A 88 1.94 7.72 -6.72
N GLN A 89 0.92 7.71 -5.85
CA GLN A 89 0.80 8.70 -4.78
C GLN A 89 1.90 8.53 -3.72
N GLN A 90 2.25 7.30 -3.37
CA GLN A 90 3.40 7.01 -2.50
C GLN A 90 4.71 7.53 -3.09
N VAL A 91 4.95 7.30 -4.38
CA VAL A 91 6.12 7.80 -5.10
C VAL A 91 6.14 9.33 -5.13
N LEU A 92 5.00 10.00 -5.35
CA LEU A 92 4.92 11.46 -5.32
C LEU A 92 5.20 12.04 -3.92
N GLU A 93 4.62 11.45 -2.87
CA GLU A 93 4.87 11.85 -1.49
C GLU A 93 6.33 11.62 -1.10
N LEU A 94 6.91 10.47 -1.45
CA LEU A 94 8.32 10.16 -1.22
C LEU A 94 9.26 11.07 -2.02
N SER A 95 8.93 11.41 -3.26
CA SER A 95 9.70 12.37 -4.06
C SER A 95 9.72 13.76 -3.41
N THR A 96 8.59 14.18 -2.84
CA THR A 96 8.48 15.43 -2.08
C THR A 96 9.34 15.38 -0.81
N LEU A 97 9.24 14.30 -0.03
CA LEU A 97 10.06 14.10 1.16
C LEU A 97 11.56 14.04 0.84
N TYR A 98 11.93 13.38 -0.25
CA TYR A 98 13.32 13.28 -0.70
C TYR A 98 13.88 14.64 -1.15
N THR A 99 13.09 15.44 -1.84
CA THR A 99 13.49 16.81 -2.21
C THR A 99 13.67 17.67 -0.97
N ASN A 100 12.77 17.54 0.02
CA ASN A 100 12.85 18.31 1.26
C ASN A 100 14.06 17.91 2.12
N VAL A 101 14.37 16.62 2.23
CA VAL A 101 15.51 16.17 3.07
C VAL A 101 16.86 16.55 2.48
N GLN A 102 16.94 16.85 1.18
CA GLN A 102 18.15 17.43 0.58
C GLN A 102 18.46 18.84 1.10
N LEU A 103 17.46 19.56 1.60
CA LEU A 103 17.59 20.89 2.16
C LEU A 103 17.55 20.79 3.68
N LYS A 104 18.71 20.79 4.35
CA LYS A 104 18.74 20.72 5.82
C LYS A 104 18.03 21.95 6.44
N PRO A 105 17.00 21.74 7.27
CA PRO A 105 16.38 22.83 8.04
C PRO A 105 17.39 23.51 8.96
N LYS A 106 17.38 24.85 8.99
CA LYS A 106 18.32 25.67 9.80
C LYS A 106 18.30 25.35 11.29
N ASN A 107 17.18 24.84 11.81
CA ASN A 107 16.95 24.59 13.23
C ASN A 107 17.07 23.11 13.63
N GLN A 108 17.47 22.23 12.72
CA GLN A 108 17.62 20.79 12.98
C GLN A 108 19.08 20.43 13.25
N SER A 109 19.34 19.51 14.19
CA SER A 109 20.70 18.98 14.40
C SER A 109 21.16 18.14 13.21
N THR A 110 22.47 18.07 12.99
CA THR A 110 23.05 17.28 11.90
C THR A 110 22.71 15.79 12.05
N ASP A 111 22.80 15.23 13.26
CA ASP A 111 22.44 13.81 13.49
C ASP A 111 20.98 13.51 13.15
N THR A 112 20.05 14.40 13.53
CA THR A 112 18.63 14.21 13.21
C THR A 112 18.42 14.24 11.69
N TRP A 113 19.08 15.19 11.02
CA TRP A 113 19.01 15.31 9.57
C TRP A 113 19.59 14.08 8.86
N LEU A 114 20.76 13.57 9.28
CA LEU A 114 21.38 12.38 8.71
C LEU A 114 20.50 11.13 8.90
N ASN A 115 19.90 10.97 10.09
CA ASN A 115 18.95 9.89 10.37
C ASN A 115 17.71 9.97 9.45
N GLU A 116 17.15 11.16 9.26
CA GLU A 116 16.02 11.36 8.34
C GLU A 116 16.42 11.10 6.89
N TYR A 117 17.60 11.54 6.47
CA TYR A 117 18.13 11.32 5.12
C TYR A 117 18.27 9.83 4.84
N SER A 118 18.88 9.08 5.76
CA SER A 118 19.03 7.62 5.68
C SER A 118 17.68 6.92 5.61
N ARG A 119 16.72 7.32 6.46
CA ARG A 119 15.38 6.73 6.48
C ARG A 119 14.62 6.99 5.17
N ILE A 120 14.61 8.23 4.68
CA ILE A 120 13.86 8.60 3.47
C ILE A 120 14.48 7.93 2.23
N THR A 121 15.80 7.91 2.12
CA THR A 121 16.48 7.23 0.99
C THR A 121 16.24 5.72 0.98
N SER A 122 16.18 5.08 2.15
CA SER A 122 15.78 3.68 2.28
C SER A 122 14.37 3.42 1.77
N LEU A 123 13.41 4.31 2.06
CA LEU A 123 12.05 4.23 1.54
C LEU A 123 12.01 4.42 0.02
N CYS A 124 12.72 5.42 -0.51
CA CYS A 124 12.82 5.64 -1.96
C CYS A 124 13.45 4.43 -2.68
N LYS A 125 14.40 3.74 -2.04
CA LYS A 125 15.03 2.53 -2.59
C LYS A 125 14.06 1.35 -2.60
N ALA A 126 13.24 1.20 -1.55
CA ALA A 126 12.22 0.15 -1.49
C ALA A 126 11.15 0.32 -2.57
N GLU A 127 10.79 1.56 -2.92
CA GLU A 127 9.85 1.90 -3.99
C GLU A 127 10.50 1.99 -5.39
N ASP A 128 11.75 1.54 -5.53
CA ASP A 128 12.52 1.51 -6.79
C ASP A 128 12.59 2.85 -7.55
N MET A 129 12.64 3.97 -6.83
CA MET A 129 12.62 5.30 -7.41
C MET A 129 13.84 5.59 -8.31
N ALA A 130 13.64 6.40 -9.37
CA ALA A 130 14.67 6.73 -10.35
C ALA A 130 15.87 7.51 -9.76
N GLU A 131 15.63 8.22 -8.67
CA GLU A 131 16.59 8.97 -7.88
C GLU A 131 17.58 8.06 -7.13
N MET A 132 17.20 6.81 -6.87
CA MET A 132 18.00 5.81 -6.15
C MET A 132 18.81 4.89 -7.08
N LYS A 133 18.81 5.17 -8.39
CA LYS A 133 19.52 4.36 -9.39
C LYS A 133 20.96 4.83 -9.56
N GLY A 134 21.89 3.87 -9.67
CA GLY A 134 23.30 4.13 -9.92
C GLY A 134 23.96 4.93 -8.80
N THR A 135 24.83 5.89 -9.17
CA THR A 135 25.58 6.76 -8.24
C THR A 135 24.86 8.06 -7.87
N ARG A 136 23.65 8.27 -8.42
CA ARG A 136 22.84 9.47 -8.18
C ARG A 136 22.62 9.81 -6.70
N PRO A 137 22.27 8.85 -5.82
CA PRO A 137 22.03 9.21 -4.42
C PRO A 137 23.30 9.68 -3.70
N GLN A 138 24.46 9.12 -4.02
CA GLN A 138 25.75 9.57 -3.48
C GLN A 138 26.06 11.00 -3.91
N TRP A 139 25.96 11.29 -5.20
CA TRP A 139 26.18 12.63 -5.76
C TRP A 139 25.25 13.68 -5.14
N THR A 140 23.97 13.34 -4.97
CA THR A 140 22.97 14.21 -4.37
C THR A 140 23.24 14.46 -2.88
N PHE A 141 23.66 13.43 -2.15
CA PHE A 141 24.02 13.58 -0.73
C PHE A 141 25.24 14.49 -0.55
N ILE A 142 26.31 14.29 -1.33
CA ILE A 142 27.51 15.13 -1.24
C ILE A 142 27.18 16.61 -1.55
N LYS A 143 26.32 16.87 -2.54
CA LYS A 143 25.80 18.22 -2.81
C LYS A 143 24.98 18.80 -1.66
N ALA A 144 24.17 17.99 -0.99
CA ALA A 144 23.39 18.41 0.17
C ALA A 144 24.31 18.81 1.35
N VAL A 145 25.38 18.04 1.59
CA VAL A 145 26.40 18.37 2.60
C VAL A 145 27.16 19.64 2.23
N GLN A 146 27.53 19.82 0.95
CA GLN A 146 28.15 21.06 0.47
C GLN A 146 27.25 22.28 0.73
N ALA A 147 25.95 22.16 0.44
CA ALA A 147 24.98 23.22 0.69
C ALA A 147 24.77 23.51 2.18
N HIS A 148 25.08 22.56 3.07
CA HIS A 148 25.05 22.73 4.51
C HIS A 148 26.29 23.47 5.05
N GLY A 149 27.35 23.61 4.25
CA GLY A 149 28.52 24.42 4.56
C GLY A 149 29.81 23.65 4.75
N ASP A 150 29.81 22.32 4.60
CA ASP A 150 31.02 21.50 4.66
C ASP A 150 31.64 21.31 3.26
N ALA A 151 32.20 22.40 2.74
CA ALA A 151 32.81 22.44 1.42
C ALA A 151 34.07 21.55 1.32
N ASP A 152 34.81 21.42 2.43
CA ASP A 152 36.04 20.62 2.47
C ASP A 152 35.72 19.12 2.43
N TRP A 153 34.78 18.64 3.25
CA TRP A 153 34.33 17.26 3.21
C TRP A 153 33.72 16.92 1.84
N SER A 154 32.85 17.78 1.32
CA SER A 154 32.18 17.53 0.03
C SER A 154 33.15 17.53 -1.14
N GLY A 155 34.13 18.45 -1.14
CA GLY A 155 35.19 18.49 -2.16
C GLY A 155 36.03 17.21 -2.20
N GLN A 156 36.41 16.68 -1.04
CA GLN A 156 37.13 15.41 -0.94
C GLN A 156 36.30 14.24 -1.50
N HIS A 157 35.02 14.15 -1.12
CA HIS A 157 34.16 13.05 -1.56
C HIS A 157 33.76 13.15 -3.03
N PHE A 158 33.66 14.37 -3.60
CA PHE A 158 33.54 14.53 -5.04
C PHE A 158 34.77 13.98 -5.77
N ALA A 159 35.99 14.30 -5.30
CA ALA A 159 37.21 13.78 -5.92
C ALA A 159 37.28 12.24 -5.88
N VAL A 160 36.84 11.62 -4.77
CA VAL A 160 36.73 10.16 -4.65
C VAL A 160 35.73 9.59 -5.65
N MET A 161 34.54 10.17 -5.76
CA MET A 161 33.52 9.72 -6.71
C MET A 161 34.00 9.81 -8.17
N ILE A 162 34.67 10.92 -8.54
CA ILE A 162 35.25 11.10 -9.88
C ILE A 162 36.34 10.06 -10.14
N GLY A 163 37.26 9.87 -9.18
CA GLY A 163 38.32 8.87 -9.33
C GLY A 163 37.79 7.44 -9.46
N CYS A 164 36.71 7.09 -8.76
CA CYS A 164 36.05 5.79 -8.93
C CYS A 164 35.44 5.61 -10.32
N GLU A 165 34.82 6.66 -10.89
CA GLU A 165 34.26 6.63 -12.24
C GLU A 165 35.38 6.52 -13.31
N GLU A 166 36.50 7.22 -13.14
CA GLU A 166 37.65 7.17 -14.06
C GLU A 166 38.41 5.83 -14.01
N ASP A 167 38.63 5.29 -12.80
CA ASP A 167 39.37 4.03 -12.59
C ASP A 167 38.49 2.76 -12.72
N VAL A 168 37.18 2.91 -13.01
CA VAL A 168 36.19 1.82 -13.04
C VAL A 168 36.21 1.02 -11.73
N LYS A 169 36.17 1.74 -10.60
CA LYS A 169 36.11 1.18 -9.24
C LYS A 169 34.72 1.40 -8.65
N ASP A 170 34.35 0.52 -7.72
CA ASP A 170 33.10 0.69 -6.98
C ASP A 170 33.17 1.96 -6.10
N PRO A 171 32.22 2.88 -6.25
CA PRO A 171 32.15 4.07 -5.42
C PRO A 171 31.65 3.72 -4.01
N PRO A 172 31.87 4.60 -3.01
CA PRO A 172 31.29 4.42 -1.68
C PRO A 172 29.76 4.28 -1.75
N THR A 173 29.22 3.47 -0.84
CA THR A 173 27.76 3.35 -0.70
C THR A 173 27.20 4.61 -0.06
N LEU A 174 25.93 4.93 -0.33
CA LEU A 174 25.26 6.05 0.35
C LEU A 174 25.32 5.89 1.89
N GLU A 175 25.09 4.69 2.41
CA GLU A 175 25.20 4.41 3.85
C GLU A 175 26.62 4.65 4.39
N GLY A 176 27.65 4.35 3.60
CA GLY A 176 29.04 4.63 3.96
C GLY A 176 29.42 6.11 3.90
N LEU A 177 28.62 6.94 3.22
CA LEU A 177 28.79 8.41 3.22
C LEU A 177 28.04 9.07 4.39
N ILE A 178 26.95 8.46 4.85
CA ILE A 178 26.09 9.01 5.93
C ILE A 178 26.67 8.71 7.32
N ASN A 179 27.34 7.57 7.50
CA ASN A 179 27.95 7.12 8.76
C ASN A 179 29.40 7.58 8.91
#